data_AF-A0A1G8RBI5-F1
#
_entry.id   AF-A0A1G8RBI5-F1
#
_cell.length_a   1.000
_cell.length_b   1.000
_cell.length_c   1.000
_cell.angle_alpha   90.00
_cell.angle_beta   90.00
_cell.angle_gamma   90.00
#
_symmetry.space_group_name_H-M   'P 1'
#
loop_
_entity.id
_entity.type
_entity.pdbx_description
1 polymer ?
#
loop_
_entity_poly.entity_id
_entity_poly.type
_entity_poly.pdbx_seq_one_letter_code
_entity_poly.pdbx_strand_id
1 'polypeptide(L)'
;MKKVFEYFRLFTIEAATNKIAFFWTLVLPLLFMIVNSMDWFGSPPDNYISILAAYWAYLVLITSLNGVGMGLLVYRDNGFLKMFSFLSGSHQPVIFGKIMAQYVFMVVNMIVFTIVVSLLFRLDLLMVLGVGMMTALFLSIPLFFLSLIVPILPVKETAIAPLFSLIIFGFIFFAQIDTGNAMLENLHSILNPAVFVRDSTIGFYQFLSSVEISVSVWPLLVAAVLYVALGLFLMKNIRLTSVKNRS
;
A
#
# COMPACT_ATOMS: atom_id res chain seq x y z
N MET A 1 -13.45 16.29 13.27
CA MET A 1 -14.13 15.04 12.84
C MET A 1 -15.07 15.24 11.66
N LYS A 2 -16.12 16.07 11.74
CA LYS A 2 -17.07 16.26 10.61
C LYS A 2 -16.41 16.57 9.26
N LYS A 3 -15.45 17.51 9.22
CA LYS A 3 -14.70 17.85 7.99
C LYS A 3 -13.93 16.67 7.38
N VAL A 4 -13.32 15.82 8.21
CA VAL A 4 -12.60 14.62 7.76
C VAL A 4 -13.57 13.64 7.11
N PHE A 5 -14.74 13.46 7.74
CA PHE A 5 -15.77 12.54 7.24
C PHE A 5 -16.35 12.98 5.88
N GLU A 6 -16.57 14.28 5.66
CA GLU A 6 -17.02 14.78 4.35
C GLU A 6 -16.00 14.50 3.24
N TYR A 7 -14.72 14.77 3.49
CA TYR A 7 -13.66 14.45 2.53
C TYR A 7 -13.50 12.95 2.33
N PHE A 8 -13.61 12.14 3.39
CA PHE A 8 -13.63 10.68 3.28
C PHE A 8 -14.74 10.21 2.35
N ARG A 9 -15.97 10.70 2.52
CA ARG A 9 -17.10 10.35 1.66
C ARG A 9 -16.84 10.75 0.21
N LEU A 10 -16.39 11.98 -0.02
CA LEU A 10 -16.05 12.48 -1.35
C LEU A 10 -15.01 11.59 -2.04
N PHE A 11 -13.89 11.31 -1.38
CA PHE A 11 -12.80 10.54 -1.95
C PHE A 11 -13.11 9.04 -2.08
N THR A 12 -14.04 8.51 -1.27
CA THR A 12 -14.52 7.13 -1.42
C THR A 12 -15.34 6.99 -2.70
N ILE A 13 -16.21 7.97 -3.01
CA ILE A 13 -16.97 8.00 -4.26
C ILE A 13 -16.02 8.12 -5.45
N GLU A 14 -15.01 9.00 -5.36
CA GLU A 14 -13.97 9.12 -6.39
C GLU A 14 -13.24 7.79 -6.62
N ALA A 15 -12.81 7.11 -5.54
CA ALA A 15 -12.12 5.83 -5.63
C ALA A 15 -13.01 4.73 -6.26
N ALA A 16 -14.28 4.66 -5.85
CA ALA A 16 -15.23 3.67 -6.35
C ALA A 16 -15.60 3.89 -7.83
N THR A 17 -15.57 5.12 -8.32
CA THR A 17 -15.91 5.46 -9.71
C THR A 17 -14.70 5.36 -10.65
N ASN A 18 -13.49 5.35 -10.12
CA ASN A 18 -12.27 5.24 -10.91
C ASN A 18 -11.99 3.77 -11.34
N LYS A 19 -12.64 3.36 -12.43
CA LYS A 19 -12.48 2.01 -13.03
C LYS A 19 -11.04 1.67 -13.39
N ILE A 20 -10.26 2.67 -13.83
CA ILE A 20 -8.87 2.48 -14.22
C ILE A 20 -8.02 2.13 -12.99
N ALA A 21 -8.18 2.87 -11.88
CA ALA A 21 -7.50 2.57 -10.63
C ALA A 21 -7.83 1.16 -10.13
N PHE A 22 -9.12 0.77 -10.17
CA PHE A 22 -9.55 -0.58 -9.81
C PHE A 22 -8.89 -1.66 -10.68
N PHE A 23 -8.80 -1.43 -11.99
CA PHE A 23 -8.14 -2.35 -12.91
C PHE A 23 -6.66 -2.56 -12.55
N TRP A 24 -5.92 -1.48 -12.32
CA TRP A 24 -4.49 -1.54 -11.98
C TRP A 24 -4.24 -2.14 -10.60
N THR A 25 -5.07 -1.84 -9.61
CA THR A 25 -4.87 -2.31 -8.23
C THR A 25 -5.33 -3.74 -8.02
N LEU A 26 -6.36 -4.22 -8.72
CA LEU A 26 -6.96 -5.54 -8.47
C LEU A 26 -6.91 -6.46 -9.68
N VAL A 27 -7.46 -6.04 -10.81
CA VAL A 27 -7.67 -6.94 -11.96
C VAL A 27 -6.33 -7.39 -12.52
N LEU A 28 -5.38 -6.47 -12.72
CA LEU A 28 -4.07 -6.80 -13.25
C LEU A 28 -3.28 -7.78 -12.36
N PRO A 29 -3.07 -7.52 -11.05
CA PRO A 29 -2.35 -8.47 -10.21
C PRO A 29 -3.08 -9.82 -10.08
N LEU A 30 -4.42 -9.84 -10.10
CA LEU A 30 -5.19 -11.09 -10.15
C LEU A 30 -4.89 -11.89 -11.40
N LEU A 31 -4.96 -11.26 -12.58
CA LEU A 31 -4.65 -11.93 -13.85
C LEU A 31 -3.21 -12.42 -13.87
N PHE A 32 -2.27 -11.60 -13.39
CA PHE A 32 -0.86 -11.98 -13.33
C PHE A 32 -0.66 -13.18 -12.40
N MET A 33 -1.28 -13.19 -11.23
CA MET A 33 -1.25 -14.34 -10.32
C MET A 33 -1.80 -15.60 -10.98
N ILE A 34 -2.97 -15.53 -11.61
CA ILE A 34 -3.60 -16.69 -12.25
C ILE A 34 -2.68 -17.27 -13.33
N VAL A 35 -2.10 -16.43 -14.19
CA VAL A 35 -1.22 -16.87 -15.28
C VAL A 35 0.08 -17.48 -14.75
N ASN A 36 0.68 -16.90 -13.70
CA ASN A 36 1.94 -17.39 -13.14
C ASN A 36 1.78 -18.57 -12.18
N SER A 37 0.54 -19.01 -11.91
CA SER A 37 0.25 -20.09 -10.96
C SER A 37 -0.75 -21.11 -11.52
N MET A 38 -0.77 -21.27 -12.84
CA MET A 38 -1.61 -22.27 -13.51
C MET A 38 -1.32 -23.71 -13.07
N ASP A 39 -0.12 -23.99 -12.59
CA ASP A 39 0.28 -25.27 -12.01
C ASP A 39 -0.39 -25.57 -10.66
N TRP A 40 -0.87 -24.55 -9.94
CA TRP A 40 -1.51 -24.72 -8.63
C TRP A 40 -2.90 -25.37 -8.69
N PHE A 41 -3.53 -25.43 -9.87
CA PHE A 41 -4.83 -26.10 -10.03
C PHE A 41 -4.77 -27.59 -9.70
N GLY A 42 -3.60 -28.23 -9.79
CA GLY A 42 -3.37 -29.60 -9.32
C GLY A 42 -3.09 -29.64 -7.82
N SER A 43 -2.03 -28.96 -7.39
CA SER A 43 -1.68 -28.77 -5.99
C SER A 43 -0.96 -27.44 -5.81
N PRO A 44 -1.38 -26.58 -4.88
CA PRO A 44 -0.62 -25.38 -4.54
C PRO A 44 0.72 -25.77 -3.90
N PRO A 45 1.78 -24.95 -4.06
CA PRO A 45 3.09 -25.19 -3.47
C PRO A 45 3.06 -24.91 -1.96
N ASP A 46 3.93 -25.56 -1.19
CA ASP A 46 3.99 -25.39 0.27
C ASP A 46 4.24 -23.93 0.71
N ASN A 47 4.97 -23.17 -0.10
CA ASN A 47 5.31 -21.77 0.15
C ASN A 47 4.32 -20.76 -0.47
N TYR A 48 3.08 -21.18 -0.78
CA TYR A 48 2.09 -20.34 -1.44
C TYR A 48 1.87 -18.98 -0.76
N ILE A 49 1.97 -18.91 0.59
CA ILE A 49 1.82 -17.67 1.36
C ILE A 49 2.90 -16.65 1.01
N SER A 50 4.15 -17.06 0.83
CA SER A 50 5.25 -16.16 0.46
C SER A 50 5.01 -15.56 -0.94
N ILE A 51 4.41 -16.35 -1.83
CA ILE A 51 4.03 -15.91 -3.18
C ILE A 51 2.86 -14.91 -3.08
N LEU A 52 1.80 -15.24 -2.34
CA LEU A 52 0.67 -14.32 -2.10
C LEU A 52 1.11 -13.01 -1.44
N ALA A 53 2.07 -13.07 -0.51
CA ALA A 53 2.61 -11.90 0.18
C ALA A 53 3.25 -10.90 -0.79
N ALA A 54 3.85 -11.35 -1.90
CA ALA A 54 4.38 -10.47 -2.94
C ALA A 54 3.25 -9.73 -3.69
N TYR A 55 2.15 -10.41 -4.00
CA TYR A 55 0.97 -9.79 -4.61
C TYR A 55 0.28 -8.82 -3.64
N TRP A 56 0.15 -9.18 -2.38
CA TRP A 56 -0.38 -8.28 -1.37
C TRP A 56 0.53 -7.07 -1.14
N ALA A 57 1.85 -7.24 -1.18
CA ALA A 57 2.79 -6.13 -1.17
C ALA A 57 2.57 -5.19 -2.37
N TYR A 58 2.34 -5.73 -3.56
CA TYR A 58 1.94 -4.92 -4.71
C TYR A 58 0.65 -4.13 -4.45
N LEU A 59 -0.43 -4.80 -4.01
CA LEU A 59 -1.71 -4.18 -3.71
C LEU A 59 -1.54 -3.03 -2.72
N VAL A 60 -0.82 -3.27 -1.62
CA VAL A 60 -0.53 -2.27 -0.59
C VAL A 60 0.23 -1.09 -1.17
N LEU A 61 1.36 -1.33 -1.82
CA LEU A 61 2.23 -0.29 -2.36
C LEU A 61 1.57 0.55 -3.44
N ILE A 62 0.85 -0.07 -4.38
CA ILE A 62 0.21 0.65 -5.49
C ILE A 62 -0.88 1.58 -4.95
N THR A 63 -1.67 1.14 -3.98
CA THR A 63 -2.71 1.99 -3.39
C THR A 63 -2.11 3.07 -2.50
N SER A 64 -1.03 2.79 -1.78
CA SER A 64 -0.33 3.79 -0.98
C SER A 64 0.28 4.88 -1.85
N LEU A 65 1.14 4.50 -2.80
CA LEU A 65 1.87 5.45 -3.63
C LEU A 65 0.96 6.15 -4.63
N ASN A 66 0.10 5.43 -5.35
CA ASN A 66 -0.77 6.04 -6.35
C ASN A 66 -2.05 6.62 -5.75
N GLY A 67 -2.71 5.86 -4.87
CA GLY A 67 -3.99 6.28 -4.28
C GLY A 67 -3.84 7.45 -3.31
N VAL A 68 -2.84 7.42 -2.43
CA VAL A 68 -2.59 8.49 -1.44
C VAL A 68 -1.55 9.49 -1.96
N GLY A 69 -0.31 9.05 -2.20
CA GLY A 69 0.81 9.92 -2.55
C GLY A 69 0.55 10.75 -3.82
N MET A 70 0.38 10.07 -4.95
CA MET A 70 0.10 10.71 -6.24
C MET A 70 -1.26 11.40 -6.26
N GLY A 71 -2.29 10.82 -5.64
CA GLY A 71 -3.60 11.47 -5.52
C GLY A 71 -3.50 12.86 -4.87
N LEU A 72 -2.73 12.99 -3.79
CA LEU A 72 -2.49 14.30 -3.15
C LEU A 72 -1.60 15.21 -4.00
N LEU A 73 -0.63 14.66 -4.73
CA LEU A 73 0.20 15.41 -5.67
C LEU A 73 -0.66 16.04 -6.78
N VAL A 74 -1.59 15.28 -7.36
CA VAL A 74 -2.54 15.76 -8.37
C VAL A 74 -3.43 16.86 -7.80
N TYR A 75 -3.96 16.71 -6.59
CA TYR A 75 -4.76 17.76 -5.96
C TYR A 75 -3.95 19.03 -5.69
N ARG A 76 -2.68 18.91 -5.30
CA ARG A 76 -1.78 20.04 -5.12
C ARG A 76 -1.53 20.76 -6.44
N ASP A 77 -1.23 20.01 -7.49
CA ASP A 77 -0.87 20.56 -8.80
C ASP A 77 -2.07 21.23 -9.48
N ASN A 78 -3.28 20.67 -9.32
CA ASN A 78 -4.52 21.24 -9.84
C ASN A 78 -5.13 22.32 -8.93
N GLY A 79 -4.50 22.65 -7.79
CA GLY A 79 -5.00 23.66 -6.85
C GLY A 79 -6.17 23.22 -5.97
N PHE A 80 -6.70 22.01 -6.15
CA PHE A 80 -7.76 21.44 -5.31
C PHE A 80 -7.35 21.35 -3.84
N LEU A 81 -6.09 21.03 -3.55
CA LEU A 81 -5.61 20.96 -2.17
C LEU A 81 -5.71 22.33 -1.48
N LYS A 82 -5.38 23.43 -2.18
CA LYS A 82 -5.57 24.80 -1.67
C LYS A 82 -7.05 25.11 -1.44
N MET A 83 -7.90 24.80 -2.42
CA MET A 83 -9.35 25.05 -2.34
C MET A 83 -10.00 24.30 -1.16
N PHE A 84 -9.74 23.00 -1.04
CA PHE A 84 -10.23 22.19 0.07
C PHE A 84 -9.69 22.70 1.41
N SER A 85 -8.41 23.03 1.47
CA SER A 85 -7.80 23.56 2.70
C SER A 85 -8.40 24.91 3.13
N PHE A 86 -8.78 25.76 2.17
CA PHE A 86 -9.48 27.01 2.45
C PHE A 86 -10.85 26.76 3.08
N LEU A 87 -11.62 25.80 2.55
CA LEU A 87 -12.92 25.41 3.09
C LEU A 87 -12.81 24.77 4.49
N SER A 88 -11.77 23.97 4.73
CA SER A 88 -11.57 23.31 6.02
C SER A 88 -10.77 24.11 7.05
N GLY A 89 -10.12 25.20 6.65
CA GLY A 89 -9.19 25.99 7.49
C GLY A 89 -7.82 25.35 7.70
N SER A 90 -7.61 24.12 7.19
CA SER A 90 -6.31 23.42 7.18
C SER A 90 -6.35 22.26 6.18
N HIS A 91 -5.18 21.78 5.74
CA HIS A 91 -5.07 20.65 4.79
C HIS A 91 -5.14 19.27 5.44
N GLN A 92 -4.94 19.17 6.76
CA GLN A 92 -4.94 17.89 7.47
C GLN A 92 -6.26 17.11 7.29
N PRO A 93 -7.45 17.72 7.38
CA PRO A 93 -8.70 16.98 7.16
C PRO A 93 -8.82 16.38 5.75
N VAL A 94 -8.24 17.04 4.75
CA VAL A 94 -8.20 16.56 3.37
C VAL A 94 -7.32 15.32 3.27
N ILE A 95 -6.12 15.38 3.86
CA ILE A 95 -5.16 14.27 3.87
C ILE A 95 -5.73 13.05 4.60
N PHE A 96 -6.26 13.23 5.81
CA PHE A 96 -6.87 12.14 6.56
C PHE A 96 -8.10 11.55 5.86
N GLY A 97 -8.93 12.41 5.24
CA GLY A 97 -10.05 11.94 4.42
C GLY A 97 -9.59 11.07 3.25
N LYS A 98 -8.50 11.46 2.57
CA LYS A 98 -7.93 10.70 1.45
C LYS A 98 -7.34 9.37 1.92
N ILE A 99 -6.57 9.37 3.01
CA ILE A 99 -6.01 8.14 3.62
C ILE A 99 -7.13 7.17 4.01
N MET A 100 -8.20 7.65 4.68
CA MET A 100 -9.33 6.82 5.08
C MET A 100 -10.07 6.22 3.86
N ALA A 101 -10.26 7.00 2.80
CA ALA A 101 -10.92 6.51 1.59
C ALA A 101 -10.08 5.43 0.89
N GLN A 102 -8.76 5.64 0.80
CA GLN A 102 -7.84 4.66 0.22
C GLN A 102 -7.68 3.42 1.11
N TYR A 103 -7.84 3.55 2.43
CA TYR A 103 -7.89 2.41 3.35
C TYR A 103 -9.10 1.51 3.07
N VAL A 104 -10.29 2.09 2.90
CA VAL A 104 -11.48 1.29 2.53
C VAL A 104 -11.29 0.64 1.16
N PHE A 105 -10.78 1.39 0.19
CA PHE A 105 -10.47 0.86 -1.15
C PHE A 105 -9.47 -0.31 -1.08
N MET A 106 -8.41 -0.18 -0.27
CA MET A 106 -7.44 -1.26 -0.02
C MET A 106 -8.11 -2.51 0.50
N VAL A 107 -8.88 -2.38 1.59
CA VAL A 107 -9.50 -3.50 2.28
C VAL A 107 -10.44 -4.24 1.34
N VAL A 108 -11.26 -3.51 0.57
CA VAL A 108 -12.16 -4.13 -0.42
C VAL A 108 -11.37 -4.89 -1.48
N ASN A 109 -10.34 -4.28 -2.07
CA ASN A 109 -9.52 -4.97 -3.09
C ASN A 109 -8.79 -6.17 -2.51
N MET A 110 -8.27 -6.10 -1.29
CA MET A 110 -7.61 -7.22 -0.62
C MET A 110 -8.56 -8.39 -0.39
N ILE A 111 -9.79 -8.11 0.09
CA ILE A 111 -10.83 -9.12 0.29
C ILE A 111 -11.15 -9.80 -1.04
N VAL A 112 -11.44 -9.02 -2.09
CA VAL A 112 -11.82 -9.58 -3.39
C VAL A 112 -10.66 -10.39 -3.99
N PHE A 113 -9.44 -9.85 -3.96
CA PHE A 113 -8.24 -10.56 -4.43
C PHE A 113 -8.11 -11.91 -3.74
N THR A 114 -8.18 -11.90 -2.41
CA THR A 114 -7.94 -13.07 -1.58
C THR A 114 -9.02 -14.12 -1.75
N ILE A 115 -10.29 -13.73 -1.77
CA ILE A 115 -11.40 -14.66 -2.00
C ILE A 115 -11.26 -15.32 -3.36
N VAL A 116 -10.99 -14.55 -4.42
CA VAL A 116 -10.86 -15.09 -5.79
C VAL A 116 -9.73 -16.11 -5.86
N VAL A 117 -8.55 -15.76 -5.37
CA VAL A 117 -7.37 -16.64 -5.41
C VAL A 117 -7.58 -17.90 -4.57
N SER A 118 -8.11 -17.77 -3.35
CA SER A 118 -8.35 -18.92 -2.48
C SER A 118 -9.38 -19.89 -3.07
N LEU A 119 -10.45 -19.38 -3.69
CA LEU A 119 -11.46 -20.23 -4.32
C LEU A 119 -10.93 -20.92 -5.59
N LEU A 120 -10.18 -20.19 -6.43
CA LEU A 120 -9.64 -20.74 -7.68
C LEU A 120 -8.63 -21.86 -7.43
N PHE A 121 -7.73 -21.68 -6.47
CA PHE A 121 -6.66 -22.63 -6.17
C PHE A 121 -6.95 -23.54 -4.98
N ARG A 122 -8.20 -23.54 -4.48
CA ARG A 122 -8.66 -24.38 -3.37
C ARG A 122 -7.80 -24.25 -2.10
N LEU A 123 -7.34 -23.04 -1.82
CA LEU A 123 -6.60 -22.73 -0.60
C LEU A 123 -7.56 -22.68 0.60
N ASP A 124 -7.03 -22.75 1.82
CA ASP A 124 -7.81 -22.52 3.03
C ASP A 124 -8.29 -21.06 3.07
N LEU A 125 -9.56 -20.86 2.69
CA LEU A 125 -10.16 -19.53 2.57
C LEU A 125 -10.08 -18.74 3.87
N LEU A 126 -10.34 -19.37 5.02
CA LEU A 126 -10.37 -18.67 6.30
C LEU A 126 -8.98 -18.24 6.72
N MET A 127 -8.00 -19.13 6.55
CA MET A 127 -6.61 -18.84 6.88
C MET A 127 -6.07 -17.72 5.98
N VAL A 128 -6.19 -17.86 4.66
CA VAL A 128 -5.66 -16.88 3.72
C VAL A 128 -6.38 -15.53 3.85
N LEU A 129 -7.70 -15.53 4.03
CA LEU A 129 -8.46 -14.30 4.28
C LEU A 129 -8.06 -13.65 5.61
N GLY A 130 -7.84 -14.42 6.67
CA GLY A 130 -7.37 -13.92 7.96
C GLY A 130 -6.03 -13.20 7.83
N VAL A 131 -5.05 -13.82 7.17
CA VAL A 131 -3.73 -13.21 6.93
C VAL A 131 -3.86 -11.98 6.03
N GLY A 132 -4.60 -12.07 4.92
CA GLY A 132 -4.81 -10.95 3.99
C GLY A 132 -5.46 -9.75 4.68
N MET A 133 -6.41 -9.99 5.59
CA MET A 133 -7.03 -8.94 6.40
C MET A 133 -6.05 -8.33 7.39
N MET A 134 -5.22 -9.12 8.08
CA MET A 134 -4.17 -8.56 8.95
C MET A 134 -3.20 -7.69 8.14
N THR A 135 -2.78 -8.15 6.96
CA THR A 135 -1.93 -7.38 6.04
C THR A 135 -2.58 -6.07 5.63
N ALA A 136 -3.85 -6.08 5.20
CA ALA A 136 -4.55 -4.86 4.81
C ALA A 136 -4.78 -3.90 5.97
N LEU A 137 -5.15 -4.40 7.16
CA LEU A 137 -5.50 -3.55 8.30
C LEU A 137 -4.28 -2.91 8.96
N PHE A 138 -3.21 -3.69 9.15
CA PHE A 138 -2.05 -3.21 9.91
C PHE A 138 -0.97 -2.58 9.04
N LEU A 139 -0.72 -3.11 7.83
CA LEU A 139 0.46 -2.71 7.05
C LEU A 139 0.17 -1.57 6.07
N SER A 140 -1.10 -1.37 5.70
CA SER A 140 -1.48 -0.23 4.85
C SER A 140 -1.26 1.12 5.56
N ILE A 141 -1.46 1.18 6.88
CA ILE A 141 -1.35 2.43 7.65
C ILE A 141 0.07 3.01 7.58
N PRO A 142 1.14 2.28 7.97
CA PRO A 142 2.51 2.78 7.83
C PRO A 142 2.83 3.20 6.39
N LEU A 143 2.40 2.44 5.39
CA LEU A 143 2.71 2.73 3.99
C LEU A 143 1.93 3.92 3.43
N PHE A 144 0.71 4.17 3.89
CA PHE A 144 -0.01 5.41 3.58
C PHE A 144 0.72 6.63 4.14
N PHE A 145 1.25 6.55 5.36
CA PHE A 145 2.07 7.62 5.91
C PHE A 145 3.39 7.79 5.15
N LEU A 146 4.07 6.71 4.80
CA LEU A 146 5.28 6.75 3.97
C LEU A 146 5.02 7.45 2.63
N SER A 147 3.88 7.18 2.00
CA SER A 147 3.50 7.76 0.70
C SER A 147 3.32 9.29 0.72
N LEU A 148 3.22 9.92 1.89
CA LEU A 148 3.15 11.38 2.02
C LEU A 148 4.46 12.09 1.62
N ILE A 149 5.54 11.35 1.37
CA ILE A 149 6.74 11.88 0.72
C ILE A 149 6.46 12.41 -0.69
N VAL A 150 5.55 11.76 -1.42
CA VAL A 150 5.25 12.06 -2.82
C VAL A 150 4.73 13.49 -3.04
N PRO A 151 3.66 13.96 -2.35
CA PRO A 151 3.13 15.32 -2.55
C PRO A 151 4.09 16.45 -2.13
N ILE A 152 5.22 16.14 -1.48
CA ILE A 152 6.25 17.13 -1.11
C ILE A 152 7.23 17.38 -2.25
N LEU A 153 7.43 16.38 -3.12
CA LEU A 153 8.39 16.46 -4.20
C LEU A 153 8.04 17.61 -5.15
N PRO A 154 9.01 18.46 -5.56
CA PRO A 154 8.78 19.63 -6.41
C PRO A 154 8.67 19.23 -7.90
N VAL A 155 7.90 18.18 -8.19
CA VAL A 155 7.72 17.61 -9.53
C VAL A 155 6.25 17.59 -9.90
N LYS A 156 5.96 17.52 -11.22
CA LYS A 156 4.60 17.31 -11.73
C LYS A 156 4.25 15.82 -11.70
N GLU A 157 2.97 15.52 -11.53
CA GLU A 157 2.46 14.15 -11.62
C GLU A 157 2.87 13.44 -12.92
N THR A 158 2.69 14.08 -14.08
CA THR A 158 3.02 13.50 -15.39
C THR A 158 4.48 13.07 -15.55
N ALA A 159 5.40 13.67 -14.79
CA ALA A 159 6.82 13.33 -14.85
C ALA A 159 7.20 12.18 -13.90
N ILE A 160 6.48 12.02 -12.78
CA ILE A 160 6.87 11.07 -11.73
C ILE A 160 6.02 9.79 -11.71
N ALA A 161 4.82 9.80 -12.30
CA ALA A 161 3.94 8.63 -12.33
C ALA A 161 4.62 7.36 -12.91
N PRO A 162 5.34 7.41 -14.06
CA PRO A 162 6.03 6.22 -14.57
C PRO A 162 7.16 5.74 -13.65
N LEU A 163 7.85 6.68 -12.98
CA LEU A 163 8.93 6.35 -12.04
C LEU A 163 8.39 5.60 -10.82
N PHE A 164 7.20 5.96 -10.30
CA PHE A 164 6.60 5.23 -9.18
C PHE A 164 6.23 3.80 -9.53
N SER A 165 5.75 3.54 -10.75
CA SER A 165 5.54 2.17 -11.21
C SER A 165 6.85 1.38 -11.19
N LEU A 166 7.95 1.95 -11.71
CA LEU A 166 9.27 1.32 -11.68
C LEU A 166 9.79 1.12 -10.25
N ILE A 167 9.56 2.08 -9.35
CA ILE A 167 9.96 1.98 -7.94
C ILE A 167 9.20 0.83 -7.25
N ILE A 168 7.89 0.68 -7.50
CA ILE A 168 7.11 -0.43 -6.94
C ILE A 168 7.65 -1.77 -7.43
N PHE A 169 7.86 -1.92 -8.74
CA PHE A 169 8.46 -3.13 -9.30
C PHE A 169 9.87 -3.38 -8.74
N GLY A 170 10.68 -2.33 -8.61
CA GLY A 170 11.99 -2.40 -7.98
C GLY A 170 11.91 -2.91 -6.55
N PHE A 171 11.04 -2.35 -5.71
CA PHE A 171 10.86 -2.82 -4.34
C PHE A 171 10.47 -4.29 -4.26
N ILE A 172 9.53 -4.73 -5.10
CA ILE A 172 9.08 -6.13 -5.13
C ILE A 172 10.18 -7.07 -5.65
N PHE A 173 10.89 -6.67 -6.71
CA PHE A 173 12.00 -7.45 -7.25
C PHE A 173 13.12 -7.59 -6.22
N PHE A 174 13.56 -6.47 -5.65
CA PHE A 174 14.58 -6.47 -4.61
C PHE A 174 14.13 -7.18 -3.34
N ALA A 175 12.82 -7.32 -3.09
CA ALA A 175 12.36 -8.10 -1.96
C ALA A 175 12.77 -9.56 -2.07
N GLN A 176 12.87 -10.13 -3.28
CA GLN A 176 13.23 -11.53 -3.47
C GLN A 176 14.72 -11.85 -3.26
N ILE A 177 15.56 -10.86 -2.99
CA ILE A 177 16.99 -11.06 -2.78
C ILE A 177 17.24 -11.61 -1.38
N ASP A 178 17.88 -12.77 -1.31
CA ASP A 178 18.51 -13.28 -0.09
C ASP A 178 19.86 -12.60 0.10
N THR A 179 20.07 -12.00 1.26
CA THR A 179 21.32 -11.28 1.58
C THR A 179 22.34 -12.15 2.32
N GLY A 180 21.94 -13.33 2.81
CA GLY A 180 22.80 -14.27 3.54
C GLY A 180 23.38 -13.74 4.86
N ASN A 181 22.92 -12.58 5.33
CA ASN A 181 23.42 -11.93 6.53
C ASN A 181 22.25 -11.31 7.31
N ALA A 182 22.03 -11.78 8.53
CA ALA A 182 20.92 -11.34 9.37
C ALA A 182 20.85 -9.81 9.58
N MET A 183 21.98 -9.11 9.66
CA MET A 183 21.98 -7.64 9.78
C MET A 183 21.50 -6.97 8.49
N LEU A 184 21.95 -7.45 7.33
CA LEU A 184 21.50 -6.95 6.03
C LEU A 184 20.03 -7.26 5.77
N GLU A 185 19.56 -8.45 6.15
CA GLU A 185 18.13 -8.81 6.09
C GLU A 185 17.29 -7.86 6.94
N ASN A 186 17.68 -7.62 8.20
CA ASN A 186 16.95 -6.69 9.08
C ASN A 186 16.91 -5.27 8.49
N LEU A 187 18.02 -4.78 7.92
CA LEU A 187 18.05 -3.47 7.25
C LEU A 187 17.17 -3.44 6.01
N HIS A 188 17.15 -4.53 5.23
CA HIS A 188 16.33 -4.68 4.05
C HIS A 188 14.84 -4.64 4.40
N SER A 189 14.41 -5.33 5.47
CA SER A 189 13.02 -5.26 5.96
C SER A 189 12.64 -3.87 6.49
N ILE A 190 13.59 -3.08 6.98
CA ILE A 190 13.33 -1.70 7.43
C ILE A 190 13.23 -0.72 6.24
N LEU A 191 14.11 -0.85 5.25
CA LEU A 191 14.25 0.14 4.18
C LEU A 191 13.35 -0.15 2.98
N ASN A 192 13.07 -1.42 2.68
CA ASN A 192 12.26 -1.81 1.55
C ASN A 192 10.82 -2.09 2.00
N PRO A 193 9.84 -1.24 1.62
CA PRO A 193 8.47 -1.41 2.06
C PRO A 193 7.79 -2.68 1.50
N ALA A 194 8.28 -3.25 0.39
CA ALA A 194 7.80 -4.55 -0.09
C ALA A 194 8.25 -5.71 0.81
N VAL A 195 9.50 -5.66 1.30
CA VAL A 195 10.04 -6.65 2.24
C VAL A 195 9.31 -6.54 3.57
N PHE A 196 9.11 -5.32 4.07
CA PHE A 196 8.29 -5.06 5.25
C PHE A 196 6.91 -5.74 5.15
N VAL A 197 6.21 -5.57 4.03
CA VAL A 197 4.90 -6.22 3.83
C VAL A 197 5.01 -7.73 3.75
N ARG A 198 5.98 -8.26 3.01
CA ARG A 198 6.18 -9.70 2.85
C ARG A 198 6.46 -10.38 4.20
N ASP A 199 7.47 -9.90 4.92
CA ASP A 199 7.95 -10.52 6.15
C ASP A 199 6.87 -10.42 7.26
N SER A 200 6.18 -9.28 7.35
CA SER A 200 5.05 -9.12 8.27
C SER A 200 3.89 -10.06 7.92
N THR A 201 3.60 -10.25 6.63
CA THR A 201 2.56 -11.18 6.16
C THR A 201 2.89 -12.62 6.53
N ILE A 202 4.15 -13.05 6.34
CA ILE A 202 4.63 -14.37 6.76
C ILE A 202 4.52 -14.51 8.28
N GLY A 203 4.90 -13.48 9.04
CA GLY A 203 4.73 -13.45 10.49
C GLY A 203 3.27 -13.58 10.92
N PHE A 204 2.33 -12.92 10.24
CA PHE A 204 0.89 -13.06 10.50
C PHE A 204 0.39 -14.47 10.19
N TYR A 205 0.85 -15.08 9.10
CA TYR A 205 0.53 -16.47 8.79
C TYR A 205 1.05 -17.43 9.87
N GLN A 206 2.31 -17.31 10.29
CA GLN A 206 2.90 -18.14 11.35
C GLN A 206 2.14 -17.98 12.67
N PHE A 207 1.81 -16.74 13.03
CA PHE A 207 1.01 -16.43 14.20
C PHE A 207 -0.37 -17.10 14.17
N LEU A 208 -1.10 -17.01 13.05
CA LEU A 208 -2.44 -17.60 12.94
C LEU A 208 -2.42 -19.13 12.82
N SER A 209 -1.40 -19.71 12.20
CA SER A 209 -1.26 -21.16 12.01
C SER A 209 -0.64 -21.87 13.22
N SER A 210 -0.25 -21.12 14.25
CA SER A 210 0.52 -21.64 15.40
C SER A 210 1.82 -22.34 15.01
N VAL A 211 2.39 -21.96 13.86
CA VAL A 211 3.74 -22.38 13.43
C VAL A 211 4.77 -21.49 14.13
N GLU A 212 5.95 -22.03 14.42
CA GLU A 212 7.04 -21.24 14.99
C GLU A 212 7.35 -20.01 14.12
N ILE A 213 7.41 -18.86 14.78
CA ILE A 213 7.68 -17.58 14.10
C ILE A 213 9.17 -17.56 13.75
N SER A 214 9.47 -17.72 12.46
CA SER A 214 10.84 -17.68 11.95
C SER A 214 11.29 -16.28 11.56
N VAL A 215 10.35 -15.34 11.43
CA VAL A 215 10.63 -13.96 11.01
C VAL A 215 10.98 -13.09 12.22
N SER A 216 12.04 -12.29 12.08
CA SER A 216 12.42 -11.30 13.08
C SER A 216 11.35 -10.19 13.18
N VAL A 217 10.72 -10.05 14.35
CA VAL A 217 9.61 -9.09 14.55
C VAL A 217 10.10 -7.66 14.78
N TRP A 218 11.25 -7.49 15.43
CA TRP A 218 11.76 -6.16 15.79
C TRP A 218 12.02 -5.23 14.59
N PRO A 219 12.62 -5.65 13.45
CA PRO A 219 12.84 -4.74 12.32
C PRO A 219 11.51 -4.26 11.73
N LEU A 220 10.48 -5.10 11.77
CA LEU A 220 9.15 -4.77 11.27
C LEU A 220 8.48 -3.69 12.13
N LEU A 221 8.60 -3.80 13.46
CA LEU A 221 8.11 -2.77 14.38
C LEU A 221 8.85 -1.44 14.17
N VAL A 222 10.17 -1.49 14.00
CA VAL A 222 10.98 -0.30 13.71
C VAL A 222 10.56 0.33 12.38
N ALA A 223 10.39 -0.46 11.32
CA ALA A 223 9.93 0.01 10.01
C ALA A 223 8.57 0.71 10.12
N ALA A 224 7.60 0.08 10.79
CA ALA A 224 6.26 0.63 10.98
C ALA A 224 6.30 1.99 11.71
N VAL A 225 7.06 2.07 12.82
CA VAL A 225 7.22 3.32 13.57
C VAL A 225 7.89 4.40 12.73
N LEU A 226 8.97 4.07 12.02
CA LEU A 226 9.69 5.03 11.18
C LEU A 226 8.81 5.57 10.05
N TYR A 227 8.07 4.70 9.36
CA TYR A 227 7.19 5.09 8.25
C TYR A 227 6.06 6.01 8.72
N VAL A 228 5.43 5.69 9.86
CA VAL A 228 4.38 6.53 10.46
C VAL A 228 4.96 7.87 10.94
N ALA A 229 6.07 7.84 11.69
CA ALA A 229 6.71 9.04 12.21
C ALA A 229 7.14 9.99 11.08
N LEU A 230 7.75 9.44 10.04
CA LEU A 230 8.13 10.18 8.84
C LEU A 230 6.90 10.81 8.18
N GLY A 231 5.84 10.02 7.93
CA GLY A 231 4.63 10.55 7.31
C GLY A 231 3.95 11.66 8.13
N LEU A 232 3.87 11.51 9.46
CA LEU A 232 3.33 12.54 10.35
C LEU A 232 4.15 13.83 10.34
N PHE A 233 5.47 13.71 10.28
CA PHE A 233 6.37 14.85 10.12
C PHE A 233 6.15 15.54 8.77
N LEU A 234 6.14 14.76 7.69
CA LEU A 234 5.96 15.24 6.31
C LEU A 234 4.59 15.88 6.08
N MET A 235 3.53 15.38 6.70
CA MET A 235 2.17 15.93 6.59
C MET A 235 2.11 17.44 6.91
N LYS A 236 2.91 17.91 7.87
CA LYS A 236 2.98 19.33 8.23
C LYS A 236 3.62 20.20 7.15
N ASN A 237 4.44 19.60 6.29
CA ASN A 237 5.26 20.27 5.29
C ASN A 237 4.71 20.18 3.86
N ILE A 238 3.58 19.50 3.66
CA ILE A 238 2.93 19.42 2.34
C ILE A 238 2.48 20.82 1.89
N ARG A 239 2.98 21.22 0.72
CA ARG A 239 2.65 22.51 0.11
C ARG A 239 1.25 22.46 -0.49
N LEU A 240 0.52 23.59 -0.42
CA LEU A 240 -0.85 23.70 -0.96
C LEU A 240 -0.92 23.99 -2.47
N THR A 241 0.18 24.44 -3.07
CA THR A 241 0.25 24.86 -4.47
C THR A 241 1.51 24.33 -5.14
N SER A 242 1.44 24.16 -6.46
CA SER A 242 2.61 23.80 -7.27
C SER A 242 3.69 24.89 -7.20
N VAL A 243 4.95 24.47 -7.22
CA VAL A 243 6.14 25.35 -7.10
C VAL A 243 6.22 26.38 -8.23
N LYS A 244 5.61 26.11 -9.39
CA LYS A 244 5.68 26.98 -10.57
C LYS A 244 4.58 28.04 -10.70
N ASN A 245 3.54 28.04 -9.85
CA ASN A 245 2.53 29.13 -9.86
C ASN A 245 3.02 30.41 -9.13
N ARG A 246 4.33 30.59 -9.00
CA ARG A 246 4.99 31.75 -8.38
C ARG A 246 5.80 32.58 -9.38
N SER A 247 5.73 32.28 -10.68
CA SER A 247 6.28 33.09 -11.76
C SER A 247 5.19 33.92 -12.41
#